data_AF-A0ABD4KV66-F1
#
_entry.id   AF-A0ABD4KV66-F1
#
_cell.length_a   1.000
_cell.length_b   1.000
_cell.length_c   1.000
_cell.angle_alpha   90.00
_cell.angle_beta   90.00
_cell.angle_gamma   90.00
#
_symmetry.space_group_name_H-M   'P 1'
#
loop_
_entity.id
_entity.type
_entity.pdbx_description
1 polymer ?
#
loop_
_entity_poly.entity_id
_entity_poly.type
_entity_poly.pdbx_seq_one_letter_code
_entity_poly.pdbx_strand_id
1 'polypeptide(L)'
;PKYACRHCDTQGTTSPIKQAPVPASPIPKGIATSSLLAQIITAKFQYSLPLYRQETLFQQWSIAIGRRTMADWLIKCAALFSPLYDELRRIMLEQSALHCDETTVKVLDVEKSTSY
;
A
#
# COMPACT_ATOMS: atom_id res chain seq x y z
N PRO A 1 4.73 6.77 -21.85
CA PRO A 1 4.75 7.36 -23.22
C PRO A 1 4.89 6.25 -24.29
N LYS A 2 4.05 6.31 -25.34
CA LYS A 2 4.18 5.45 -26.52
C LYS A 2 5.06 6.16 -27.54
N TYR A 3 6.13 5.52 -27.99
CA TYR A 3 7.03 6.06 -28.99
C TYR A 3 6.84 5.30 -30.30
N ALA A 4 6.63 6.06 -31.38
CA ALA A 4 6.59 5.54 -32.75
C ALA A 4 7.66 6.28 -33.56
N CYS A 5 8.35 5.54 -34.43
CA CYS A 5 9.34 6.14 -35.34
C CYS A 5 8.62 6.81 -36.52
N ARG A 6 8.67 8.14 -36.61
CA ARG A 6 8.05 8.92 -37.71
C ARG A 6 8.60 8.58 -39.10
N HIS A 7 9.86 8.15 -39.17
CA HIS A 7 10.53 7.79 -40.43
C HIS A 7 10.07 6.41 -40.95
N CYS A 8 9.88 5.44 -40.05
CA CYS A 8 9.33 4.12 -40.42
C CYS A 8 7.85 4.21 -40.82
N ASP A 9 7.12 5.16 -40.23
CA ASP A 9 5.70 5.42 -40.52
C ASP A 9 5.47 5.97 -41.93
N THR A 10 6.43 6.74 -42.44
CA THR A 10 6.37 7.35 -43.77
C THR A 10 6.87 6.41 -44.89
N GLN A 11 7.67 5.39 -44.55
CA GLN A 11 8.26 4.45 -45.52
C GLN A 11 7.51 3.11 -45.65
N GLY A 12 6.31 2.99 -45.07
CA GLY A 12 5.40 1.84 -45.29
C GLY A 12 5.88 0.49 -44.76
N THR A 13 7.01 0.43 -44.06
CA THR A 13 7.65 -0.81 -43.61
C THR A 13 7.49 -0.93 -42.10
N THR A 14 6.29 -1.28 -41.62
CA THR A 14 5.92 -1.53 -40.20
C THR A 14 6.54 -0.59 -39.16
N SER A 15 5.75 0.30 -38.56
CA SER A 15 6.17 1.15 -37.43
C SER A 15 6.13 0.41 -36.08
N PRO A 16 7.26 -0.05 -35.51
CA PRO A 16 7.24 -0.67 -34.18
C PRO A 16 6.97 0.39 -33.11
N ILE A 17 5.79 0.31 -32.48
CA ILE A 17 5.45 1.16 -31.34
C ILE A 17 6.12 0.57 -30.10
N LYS A 18 7.05 1.32 -29.50
CA LYS A 18 7.66 0.96 -28.21
C LYS A 18 6.96 1.69 -27.08
N GLN A 19 6.46 0.94 -26.10
CA GLN A 19 5.82 1.46 -24.91
C GLN A 19 6.56 0.96 -23.67
N ALA A 20 6.89 1.86 -22.76
CA ALA A 20 7.42 1.46 -21.46
C ALA A 20 6.34 0.70 -20.66
N PRO A 21 6.70 -0.40 -19.97
CA PRO A 21 5.77 -1.10 -19.10
C PRO A 21 5.30 -0.18 -17.98
N VAL A 22 4.03 -0.33 -17.60
CA VAL A 22 3.46 0.44 -16.48
C VAL A 22 4.16 -0.01 -15.20
N PRO A 23 4.57 0.92 -14.31
CA PRO A 23 5.11 0.55 -13.02
C PRO A 23 4.16 -0.37 -12.25
N ALA A 24 4.72 -1.33 -11.51
CA ALA A 24 3.91 -2.23 -10.71
C ALA A 24 3.12 -1.42 -9.66
N SER A 25 1.80 -1.63 -9.62
CA SER A 25 0.95 -1.08 -8.57
C SER A 25 1.08 -1.94 -7.31
N PRO A 26 1.13 -1.34 -6.10
CA PRO A 26 1.11 -2.09 -4.84
C PRO A 26 -0.10 -3.05 -4.75
N ILE A 27 -1.26 -2.60 -5.23
CA ILE A 27 -2.47 -3.43 -5.29
C ILE A 27 -2.83 -3.62 -6.76
N PRO A 28 -2.58 -4.80 -7.35
CA PRO A 28 -2.92 -5.09 -8.74
C PRO A 28 -4.42 -4.89 -8.98
N LYS A 29 -4.76 -4.15 -10.04
CA LYS A 29 -6.15 -3.80 -10.41
C LYS A 29 -6.93 -3.04 -9.32
N GLY A 30 -6.25 -2.52 -8.30
CA GLY A 30 -6.84 -1.66 -7.28
C GLY A 30 -7.01 -0.22 -7.77
N ILE A 31 -7.99 0.48 -7.20
CA ILE A 31 -8.25 1.90 -7.50
C ILE A 31 -7.31 2.87 -6.76
N ALA A 32 -6.68 2.40 -5.68
CA ALA A 32 -5.82 3.23 -4.84
C ALA A 32 -4.44 3.40 -5.47
N THR A 33 -3.99 4.65 -5.56
CA THR A 33 -2.62 4.97 -5.96
C THR A 33 -1.64 4.71 -4.81
N SER A 34 -0.35 4.54 -5.13
CA SER A 34 0.70 4.40 -4.13
C SER A 34 0.72 5.56 -3.12
N SER A 35 0.51 6.80 -3.59
CA SER A 35 0.46 7.98 -2.73
C SER A 35 -0.71 7.96 -1.74
N LEU A 36 -1.90 7.51 -2.18
CA LEU A 36 -3.06 7.38 -1.30
C LEU A 36 -2.80 6.32 -0.22
N LEU A 37 -2.25 5.16 -0.61
CA LEU A 37 -1.91 4.09 0.31
C LEU A 37 -0.88 4.56 1.35
N ALA A 38 0.18 5.24 0.91
CA ALA A 38 1.20 5.81 1.79
C ALA A 38 0.60 6.79 2.81
N GLN A 39 -0.32 7.66 2.37
CA GLN A 39 -0.99 8.61 3.26
C GLN A 39 -1.86 7.91 4.30
N ILE A 40 -2.65 6.90 3.91
CA ILE A 40 -3.51 6.14 4.83
C ILE A 40 -2.67 5.38 5.87
N ILE A 41 -1.58 4.74 5.44
CA ILE A 41 -0.63 4.01 6.30
C ILE A 41 0.01 4.98 7.30
N THR A 42 0.54 6.11 6.81
CA THR A 42 1.20 7.12 7.64
C THR A 42 0.22 7.71 8.65
N ALA A 43 -0.98 8.11 8.21
CA ALA A 43 -2.03 8.60 9.10
C ALA A 43 -2.37 7.58 10.20
N LYS A 44 -2.51 6.29 9.86
CA LYS A 44 -2.87 5.25 10.84
C LYS A 44 -1.77 4.99 11.86
N PHE A 45 -0.54 4.77 11.39
CA PHE A 45 0.53 4.24 12.24
C PHE A 45 1.47 5.33 12.77
N GLN A 46 1.82 6.33 11.97
CA GLN A 46 2.69 7.44 12.41
C GLN A 46 1.92 8.47 13.23
N TYR A 47 0.70 8.82 12.80
CA TYR A 47 -0.10 9.89 13.43
C TYR A 47 -1.26 9.37 14.29
N SER A 48 -1.33 8.04 14.50
CA SER A 48 -2.36 7.40 15.34
C SER A 48 -3.80 7.84 14.99
N LEU A 49 -4.11 7.98 13.70
CA LEU A 49 -5.43 8.35 13.19
C LEU A 49 -6.19 7.09 12.73
N PRO A 50 -7.15 6.59 13.52
CA PRO A 50 -7.91 5.39 13.19
C PRO A 50 -8.69 5.55 11.89
N LEU A 51 -8.95 4.42 11.22
CA LEU A 51 -9.56 4.41 9.89
C LEU A 51 -10.96 5.01 9.85
N TYR A 52 -11.76 4.89 10.92
CA TYR A 52 -13.07 5.55 10.96
C TYR A 52 -12.94 7.09 10.96
N ARG A 53 -11.89 7.65 11.58
CA ARG A 53 -11.62 9.10 11.52
C ARG A 53 -11.12 9.51 10.13
N GLN A 54 -10.30 8.67 9.50
CA GLN A 54 -9.88 8.92 8.11
C GLN A 54 -11.06 8.88 7.14
N GLU A 55 -12.01 7.95 7.34
CA GLU A 55 -13.25 7.87 6.56
C GLU A 55 -14.07 9.15 6.69
N THR A 56 -14.24 9.68 7.91
CA THR A 56 -14.89 10.98 8.12
C THR A 56 -14.15 12.12 7.43
N LEU A 57 -12.81 12.14 7.47
CA LEU A 57 -12.01 13.17 6.78
C LEU A 57 -12.18 13.12 5.25
N PHE A 58 -12.15 11.93 4.67
CA PHE A 58 -12.39 11.79 3.23
C PHE A 58 -13.82 12.21 2.86
N GLN A 59 -14.81 11.89 3.69
CA GLN A 59 -16.19 12.35 3.50
C GLN A 59 -16.31 13.89 3.52
N GLN A 60 -15.54 14.59 4.36
CA GLN A 60 -15.50 16.07 4.34
C GLN A 60 -15.00 16.63 3.01
N TRP A 61 -14.16 15.89 2.29
CA TRP A 61 -13.73 16.23 0.94
C TRP A 61 -14.60 15.62 -0.16
N SER A 62 -15.79 15.11 0.21
CA SER A 62 -16.72 14.42 -0.71
C SER A 62 -16.11 13.18 -1.38
N ILE A 63 -15.12 12.56 -0.75
CA ILE A 63 -14.46 11.33 -1.21
C ILE A 63 -15.04 10.15 -0.43
N ALA A 64 -15.74 9.26 -1.14
CA ALA A 64 -16.34 8.07 -0.54
C ALA A 64 -15.34 6.91 -0.48
N ILE A 65 -14.59 6.81 0.62
CA ILE A 65 -13.69 5.68 0.91
C ILE A 65 -14.11 5.05 2.24
N GLY A 66 -14.60 3.81 2.17
CA GLY A 66 -15.07 3.08 3.35
C GLY A 66 -13.94 2.62 4.26
N ARG A 67 -14.17 2.58 5.59
CA ARG A 67 -13.22 2.00 6.56
C ARG A 67 -12.80 0.58 6.17
N ARG A 68 -13.77 -0.22 5.71
CA ARG A 68 -13.58 -1.58 5.20
C ARG A 68 -12.54 -1.65 4.10
N THR A 69 -12.72 -0.81 3.09
CA THR A 69 -11.83 -0.71 1.94
C THR A 69 -10.41 -0.31 2.34
N MET A 70 -10.26 0.67 3.24
CA MET A 70 -8.93 1.06 3.72
C MET A 70 -8.24 -0.05 4.51
N ALA A 71 -8.98 -0.78 5.33
CA ALA A 71 -8.42 -1.89 6.09
C ALA A 71 -7.97 -3.04 5.16
N ASP A 72 -8.76 -3.39 4.15
CA ASP A 72 -8.37 -4.38 3.14
C ASP A 72 -7.11 -3.94 2.37
N TRP A 73 -6.99 -2.65 2.06
CA TRP A 73 -5.79 -2.10 1.43
C TRP A 73 -4.56 -2.18 2.34
N LEU A 74 -4.72 -1.88 3.63
CA LEU A 74 -3.64 -1.98 4.61
C LEU A 74 -3.13 -3.41 4.76
N ILE A 75 -4.02 -4.41 4.81
CA ILE A 75 -3.65 -5.82 4.89
C ILE A 75 -2.85 -6.24 3.65
N LYS A 76 -3.28 -5.83 2.45
CA LYS A 76 -2.55 -6.10 1.21
C LYS A 76 -1.18 -5.43 1.19
N CYS A 77 -1.08 -4.19 1.68
CA CYS A 77 0.20 -3.50 1.79
C CYS A 77 1.13 -4.15 2.83
N ALA A 78 0.59 -4.67 3.93
CA ALA A 78 1.38 -5.36 4.95
C ALA A 78 2.12 -6.57 4.38
N ALA A 79 1.48 -7.35 3.49
CA ALA A 79 2.14 -8.45 2.79
C ALA A 79 3.29 -7.99 1.88
N LEU A 80 3.23 -6.78 1.32
CA LEU A 80 4.32 -6.22 0.52
C LEU A 80 5.53 -5.82 1.37
N PHE A 81 5.32 -5.55 2.66
CA PHE A 81 6.38 -5.18 3.60
C PHE A 81 7.08 -6.39 4.23
N SER A 82 6.61 -7.62 3.99
CA SER A 82 7.23 -8.85 4.53
C SER A 82 8.75 -8.91 4.29
N PRO A 83 9.30 -8.60 3.10
CA PRO A 83 10.75 -8.64 2.90
C PRO A 83 11.53 -7.66 3.79
N LEU A 84 10.97 -6.49 4.07
CA LEU A 84 11.59 -5.51 4.97
C LEU A 84 11.53 -5.98 6.42
N TYR A 85 10.39 -6.56 6.82
CA TYR A 85 10.24 -7.17 8.14
C TYR A 85 11.22 -8.31 8.35
N ASP A 86 11.37 -9.20 7.37
CA ASP A 86 12.25 -10.36 7.45
C ASP A 86 13.72 -9.93 7.57
N GLU A 87 14.13 -8.91 6.81
CA GLU A 87 15.48 -8.37 6.89
C GLU A 87 15.74 -7.66 8.22
N LEU A 88 14.79 -6.85 8.71
CA LEU A 88 14.89 -6.24 10.03
C LEU A 88 15.03 -7.30 11.12
N ARG A 89 14.20 -8.35 11.06
CA ARG A 89 14.26 -9.49 11.99
C ARG A 89 15.62 -10.18 11.93
N ARG A 90 16.17 -10.41 10.72
CA ARG A 90 17.50 -11.01 10.53
C ARG A 90 18.57 -10.19 11.23
N ILE A 91 18.60 -8.88 11.01
CA ILE A 91 19.58 -7.94 11.62
C ILE A 91 19.44 -7.91 13.15
N MET A 92 18.21 -7.90 13.66
CA MET A 92 17.96 -7.92 15.11
C MET A 92 18.50 -9.20 15.77
N LEU A 93 18.36 -10.36 15.12
CA LEU A 93 18.83 -11.63 15.67
C LEU A 93 20.36 -11.80 15.65
N GLU A 94 21.10 -10.93 14.96
CA GLU A 94 22.57 -10.90 15.02
C GLU A 94 23.10 -10.23 16.28
N GLN A 95 22.26 -9.49 17.01
CA GLN A 95 22.68 -8.74 18.19
C GLN A 95 22.82 -9.67 19.40
N SER A 96 23.82 -9.41 20.24
CA SER A 96 24.08 -10.21 21.45
C SER A 96 22.99 -10.07 22.52
N ALA A 97 22.24 -8.96 22.50
CA ALA A 97 21.11 -8.70 23.38
C ALA A 97 20.04 -7.89 22.63
N LEU A 98 18.77 -8.18 22.93
CA LEU A 98 17.61 -7.45 22.42
C LEU A 98 16.81 -6.89 23.59
N HIS A 99 16.52 -5.59 23.54
CA HIS A 99 15.63 -4.94 24.49
C HIS A 99 14.21 -5.01 23.96
N CYS A 100 13.30 -5.56 24.76
CA CYS A 100 11.88 -5.66 24.43
C CYS A 100 11.06 -4.86 25.45
N ASP A 101 10.11 -4.07 24.97
CA ASP A 101 9.09 -3.44 25.79
C ASP A 101 7.80 -4.27 25.73
N GLU A 102 7.30 -4.69 26.88
CA GLU A 102 6.11 -5.57 27.00
C GLU A 102 4.85 -4.74 27.32
N THR A 103 4.74 -3.55 26.75
CA THR A 103 3.55 -2.71 26.91
C THR A 103 2.32 -3.43 26.33
N THR A 104 1.41 -3.84 27.22
CA THR A 104 0.18 -4.55 26.83
C THR A 104 -0.84 -3.59 26.20
N VAL A 105 -1.62 -4.12 25.25
CA VAL A 105 -2.76 -3.41 24.65
C VAL A 105 -4.00 -4.28 24.73
N LYS A 106 -5.16 -3.66 25.02
CA LYS A 106 -6.44 -4.36 25.04
C LYS A 106 -6.90 -4.62 23.61
N VAL A 107 -7.05 -5.89 23.26
CA VAL A 107 -7.63 -6.33 21.99
C VAL A 107 -9.05 -6.87 22.23
N LEU A 108 -9.89 -6.81 21.21
CA LEU A 108 -11.20 -7.44 21.24
C LEU A 108 -11.02 -8.93 20.96
N ASP A 109 -11.41 -9.78 21.90
CA ASP A 109 -11.47 -11.23 21.71
C ASP A 109 -12.90 -11.61 21.29
N VAL A 110 -13.09 -11.94 20.01
CA VAL A 110 -14.39 -12.28 19.44
C VAL A 110 -14.28 -13.55 18.59
N GLU A 111 -15.11 -14.55 18.91
CA GLU A 111 -15.18 -15.87 18.24
C GLU A 111 -15.47 -15.79 16.73
N LYS A 112 -15.96 -14.65 16.24
CA LYS A 112 -16.10 -14.33 14.81
C LYS A 112 -15.51 -12.95 14.53
N SER A 113 -14.31 -12.94 13.95
CA SER A 113 -13.66 -11.71 13.47
C SER A 113 -14.30 -11.20 12.18
N THR A 114 -15.53 -10.70 12.24
CA THR A 114 -16.15 -9.97 11.11
C THR A 114 -15.92 -8.45 11.18
N SER A 115 -15.37 -7.97 12.30
CA SER A 115 -14.75 -6.65 12.39
C SER A 115 -13.28 -6.76 12.01
N TYR A 116 -12.83 -5.83 11.16
CA TYR A 116 -11.41 -5.55 10.88
C TYR A 116 -10.54 -5.54 12.12
#